data_AF-A0A536ZIC1-F1
#
_entry.id   AF-A0A536ZIC1-F1
#
_cell.length_a   1.000
_cell.length_b   1.000
_cell.length_c   1.000
_cell.angle_alpha   90.00
_cell.angle_beta   90.00
_cell.angle_gamma   90.00
#
_symmetry.space_group_name_H-M   'P 1'
#
loop_
_entity.id
_entity.type
_entity.pdbx_description
1 polymer ?
#
loop_
_entity_poly.entity_id
_entity_poly.type
_entity_poly.pdbx_seq_one_letter_code
_entity_poly.pdbx_strand_id
1 'polypeptide(L)'
;MAAAESSSRGRRSWWPRPRGASPALISGRCSNGMRTNEVCVRRSTPRVAVAGRRPPRTCWDKHAQQEPERRIVMRQHGASFLATVVGVLLSIAATLGYGADAERWSYSGATGPAKWSTLDKGFAACKLGQVQSPIDIPDEKARKGDLAPLLFNYKPSPLKIIDNGHSIQVNYAPGSFLNWEGKRYELVQFHFHKPGEEKIDGKGHDMDVQLVHQGPNAKLIMLAIQLDAGKENRLIKALWDNLPKEKGKENVVEAVKINALDLLPDNKGYYLYAGSLTTPPCNEEVTWFVLKAPVQVSADQIARFAKLYPMNARPVQPLNDRDIQATR
;
A
#
# COMPACT_ATOMS: atom_id res chain seq x y z
N MET A 1 -68.30 -5.84 4.04
CA MET A 1 -68.15 -4.52 4.71
C MET A 1 -66.85 -3.93 4.15
N ALA A 2 -66.88 -3.12 3.09
CA ALA A 2 -67.29 -1.71 3.01
C ALA A 2 -66.28 -0.78 3.72
N ALA A 3 -65.81 0.35 3.17
CA ALA A 3 -65.84 0.97 1.82
C ALA A 3 -64.65 1.98 1.77
N ALA A 4 -63.86 2.12 0.70
CA ALA A 4 -64.01 3.00 -0.49
C ALA A 4 -63.71 4.51 -0.29
N GLU A 5 -63.31 5.17 -1.40
CA GLU A 5 -63.05 6.62 -1.65
C GLU A 5 -61.60 7.12 -1.34
N SER A 6 -60.80 7.70 -2.25
CA SER A 6 -60.97 8.77 -3.29
C SER A 6 -61.16 10.18 -2.68
N SER A 7 -60.74 11.34 -3.23
CA SER A 7 -60.02 11.77 -4.45
C SER A 7 -59.52 13.23 -4.22
N SER A 8 -58.78 13.99 -5.07
CA SER A 8 -57.76 13.75 -6.11
C SER A 8 -57.22 15.11 -6.68
N ARG A 9 -56.14 15.08 -7.49
CA ARG A 9 -55.64 16.14 -8.41
C ARG A 9 -55.02 17.44 -7.83
N GLY A 10 -53.84 17.80 -8.39
CA GLY A 10 -53.25 19.14 -8.27
C GLY A 10 -52.02 19.35 -9.16
N ARG A 11 -52.20 19.65 -10.45
CA ARG A 11 -51.09 20.06 -11.35
C ARG A 11 -50.81 21.56 -11.18
N ARG A 12 -49.54 21.98 -11.24
CA ARG A 12 -49.18 23.26 -11.90
C ARG A 12 -47.70 23.31 -12.29
N SER A 13 -47.46 23.66 -13.54
CA SER A 13 -46.17 23.84 -14.21
C SER A 13 -45.83 25.32 -14.32
N TRP A 14 -44.57 25.71 -14.09
CA TRP A 14 -44.05 27.03 -14.49
C TRP A 14 -42.59 26.95 -14.97
N TRP A 15 -42.35 27.51 -16.15
CA TRP A 15 -41.05 27.95 -16.70
C TRP A 15 -41.18 29.47 -16.93
N PRO A 16 -40.10 30.26 -16.89
CA PRO A 16 -39.33 30.51 -18.12
C PRO A 16 -37.79 30.59 -17.95
N ARG A 17 -37.06 30.49 -19.07
CA ARG A 17 -35.62 30.80 -19.20
C ARG A 17 -35.39 32.31 -19.44
N PRO A 18 -34.16 32.82 -19.25
CA PRO A 18 -33.28 33.09 -20.42
C PRO A 18 -31.79 32.77 -20.13
N ARG A 19 -31.07 32.05 -21.02
CA ARG A 19 -30.21 32.49 -22.16
C ARG A 19 -28.77 32.92 -21.80
N GLY A 20 -27.82 32.33 -22.56
CA GLY A 20 -26.41 32.73 -22.70
C GLY A 20 -25.43 31.76 -22.03
N ALA A 21 -24.35 31.27 -22.62
CA ALA A 21 -23.87 31.21 -24.01
C ALA A 21 -22.61 30.32 -23.96
N SER A 22 -22.51 29.25 -24.76
CA SER A 22 -21.29 28.44 -24.85
C SER A 22 -20.42 28.92 -26.01
N PRO A 23 -19.10 29.11 -25.83
CA PRO A 23 -18.16 29.21 -26.95
C PRO A 23 -17.99 27.84 -27.61
N ALA A 24 -18.05 27.80 -28.93
CA ALA A 24 -17.94 26.57 -29.70
C ALA A 24 -16.48 26.08 -29.80
N LEU A 25 -16.32 24.75 -29.82
CA LEU A 25 -15.11 24.10 -30.32
C LEU A 25 -15.05 24.31 -31.85
N ILE A 26 -14.09 25.10 -32.33
CA ILE A 26 -13.78 25.17 -33.76
C ILE A 26 -12.71 24.13 -34.08
N SER A 27 -13.12 23.07 -34.79
CA SER A 27 -12.22 22.04 -35.32
C SER A 27 -11.50 22.54 -36.58
N GLY A 28 -10.22 22.88 -36.46
CA GLY A 28 -9.35 23.13 -37.61
C GLY A 28 -8.60 21.87 -38.04
N ARG A 29 -8.87 21.35 -39.25
CA ARG A 29 -7.99 20.35 -39.88
C ARG A 29 -6.80 21.06 -40.51
N CYS A 30 -5.58 20.77 -40.05
CA CYS A 30 -4.36 21.04 -40.81
C CYS A 30 -3.98 19.77 -41.59
N SER A 31 -3.98 19.85 -42.91
CA SER A 31 -3.53 18.80 -43.82
C SER A 31 -2.04 18.94 -44.14
N ASN A 32 -1.30 17.83 -44.04
CA ASN A 32 0.01 17.53 -44.63
C ASN A 32 1.19 18.51 -44.45
N GLY A 33 2.31 17.99 -43.91
CA GLY A 33 3.65 18.35 -44.41
C GLY A 33 4.70 18.84 -43.40
N MET A 34 5.52 17.90 -42.91
CA MET A 34 6.93 18.08 -42.49
C MET A 34 7.32 19.05 -41.33
N ARG A 35 7.63 18.40 -40.20
CA ARG A 35 8.84 18.52 -39.33
C ARG A 35 9.34 19.89 -38.77
N THR A 36 9.80 19.78 -37.51
CA THR A 36 10.74 20.60 -36.71
C THR A 36 10.31 21.98 -36.18
N ASN A 37 10.12 21.98 -34.84
CA ASN A 37 10.64 22.87 -33.81
C ASN A 37 10.50 24.41 -33.86
N GLU A 38 10.07 24.92 -32.70
CA GLU A 38 10.27 26.27 -32.14
C GLU A 38 9.49 27.44 -32.77
N VAL A 39 8.65 28.08 -31.94
CA VAL A 39 7.94 29.33 -32.24
C VAL A 39 8.46 30.44 -31.32
N CYS A 40 8.87 31.55 -31.94
CA CYS A 40 9.39 32.74 -31.27
C CYS A 40 8.43 33.37 -30.25
N VAL A 41 8.96 33.74 -29.08
CA VAL A 41 8.31 34.69 -28.16
C VAL A 41 9.06 36.01 -28.17
N ARG A 42 8.46 37.06 -28.75
CA ARG A 42 9.00 38.44 -28.65
C ARG A 42 8.72 39.02 -27.26
N ARG A 43 9.76 39.42 -26.53
CA ARG A 43 9.65 40.32 -25.38
C ARG A 43 9.96 41.76 -25.82
N SER A 44 9.15 42.71 -25.37
CA SER A 44 9.37 44.14 -25.52
C SER A 44 10.10 44.70 -24.28
N THR A 45 11.14 45.50 -24.51
CA THR A 45 11.75 46.38 -23.50
C THR A 45 12.11 47.72 -24.15
N PRO A 46 11.91 48.87 -23.47
CA PRO A 46 12.40 50.16 -23.96
C PRO A 46 13.88 50.35 -23.63
N ARG A 47 14.64 50.94 -24.55
CA ARG A 47 16.00 51.45 -24.28
C ARG A 47 15.94 52.91 -23.84
N VAL A 48 16.83 53.29 -22.92
CA VAL A 48 17.39 54.64 -22.82
C VAL A 48 18.91 54.50 -22.85
N ALA A 49 19.60 55.39 -23.56
CA ALA A 49 21.05 55.37 -23.73
C ALA A 49 21.61 56.80 -23.62
N VAL A 50 22.72 56.95 -22.89
CA VAL A 50 23.59 58.14 -22.90
C VAL A 50 25.05 57.67 -22.88
N ALA A 51 25.94 58.40 -23.54
CA ALA A 51 27.30 57.96 -23.90
C ALA A 51 28.41 58.74 -23.15
N GLY A 52 29.65 58.21 -23.13
CA GLY A 52 30.81 59.02 -22.70
C GLY A 52 32.16 58.34 -22.45
N ARG A 53 32.96 58.15 -23.52
CA ARG A 53 34.45 58.26 -23.62
C ARG A 53 35.40 57.41 -22.71
N ARG A 54 36.50 56.95 -23.36
CA ARG A 54 37.81 56.45 -22.84
C ARG A 54 38.92 57.43 -23.32
N PRO A 55 40.27 57.25 -23.13
CA PRO A 55 41.06 56.22 -22.44
C PRO A 55 41.89 56.86 -21.28
N PRO A 56 43.23 56.69 -21.00
CA PRO A 56 44.37 56.02 -21.67
C PRO A 56 44.78 54.68 -21.01
N ARG A 57 46.07 54.51 -20.64
CA ARG A 57 46.73 53.40 -19.92
C ARG A 57 48.01 53.92 -19.24
N THR A 58 48.47 53.31 -18.15
CA THR A 58 49.90 53.12 -17.80
C THR A 58 50.08 51.93 -16.84
N CYS A 59 51.23 51.27 -16.91
CA CYS A 59 51.72 50.32 -15.90
C CYS A 59 52.78 50.99 -15.02
N TRP A 60 52.99 50.54 -13.78
CA TRP A 60 54.19 49.79 -13.36
C TRP A 60 54.21 49.54 -11.83
N ASP A 61 54.59 48.30 -11.47
CA ASP A 61 55.26 47.80 -10.27
C ASP A 61 54.87 48.14 -8.81
N LYS A 62 54.67 47.02 -8.08
CA LYS A 62 55.21 46.67 -6.74
C LYS A 62 54.83 47.54 -5.54
N HIS A 63 54.11 46.92 -4.61
CA HIS A 63 54.75 46.43 -3.37
C HIS A 63 54.01 45.23 -2.80
N ALA A 64 54.75 44.25 -2.29
CA ALA A 64 54.20 43.04 -1.68
C ALA A 64 54.02 43.23 -0.17
N GLN A 65 52.87 42.81 0.37
CA GLN A 65 52.73 42.41 1.76
C GLN A 65 51.96 41.09 1.84
N GLN A 66 52.45 40.17 2.65
CA GLN A 66 51.93 38.81 2.81
C GLN A 66 50.94 38.78 3.97
N GLU A 67 49.76 38.18 3.78
CA GLU A 67 48.90 37.77 4.89
C GLU A 67 49.10 36.28 5.19
N PRO A 68 49.10 35.86 6.47
CA PRO A 68 49.41 34.48 6.85
C PRO A 68 48.20 33.55 6.71
N GLU A 69 48.33 32.50 5.88
CA GLU A 69 47.33 31.44 5.79
C GLU A 69 47.16 30.68 7.11
N ARG A 70 45.95 30.72 7.68
CA ARG A 70 45.55 29.76 8.72
C ARG A 70 45.26 28.40 8.09
N ARG A 71 46.24 27.50 8.12
CA ARG A 71 46.06 26.08 7.79
C ARG A 71 45.00 25.45 8.69
N ILE A 72 43.81 25.20 8.14
CA ILE A 72 42.85 24.25 8.72
C ILE A 72 43.35 22.84 8.37
N VAL A 73 43.89 22.14 9.36
CA VAL A 73 44.31 20.73 9.21
C VAL A 73 43.06 19.86 9.15
N MET A 74 42.57 19.54 7.94
CA MET A 74 41.62 18.46 7.76
C MET A 74 42.28 17.13 8.12
N ARG A 75 42.02 16.66 9.34
CA ARG A 75 42.45 15.34 9.80
C ARG A 75 41.60 14.29 9.09
N GLN A 76 42.19 13.59 8.12
CA GLN A 76 41.53 12.50 7.41
C GLN A 76 41.25 11.34 8.38
N HIS A 77 40.03 11.28 8.91
CA HIS A 77 39.50 10.06 9.51
C HIS A 77 38.80 9.24 8.42
N GLY A 78 39.61 8.50 7.66
CA GLY A 78 39.11 7.40 6.86
C GLY A 78 38.70 6.24 7.78
N ALA A 79 37.40 6.00 7.92
CA ALA A 79 36.84 4.79 8.50
C ALA A 79 35.49 4.48 7.83
N SER A 80 35.35 3.25 7.36
CA SER A 80 34.24 2.76 6.54
C SER A 80 32.86 3.04 7.13
N PHE A 81 32.03 3.81 6.42
CA PHE A 81 30.57 3.71 6.49
C PHE A 81 30.04 2.94 5.26
N LEU A 82 30.32 1.64 5.26
CA LEU A 82 29.75 0.65 4.34
C LEU A 82 29.16 -0.49 5.19
N ALA A 83 28.04 -1.03 4.73
CA ALA A 83 27.22 -2.06 5.38
C ALA A 83 26.37 -1.63 6.62
N THR A 84 25.20 -1.04 6.38
CA THR A 84 24.00 -1.24 7.23
C THR A 84 22.65 -0.88 6.55
N VAL A 85 22.48 -1.18 5.25
CA VAL A 85 21.17 -1.00 4.55
C VAL A 85 20.79 -2.21 3.67
N VAL A 86 21.25 -3.41 4.03
CA VAL A 86 20.94 -4.67 3.29
C VAL A 86 19.91 -5.54 4.05
N GLY A 87 19.53 -5.16 5.28
CA GLY A 87 18.72 -5.99 6.19
C GLY A 87 17.24 -6.18 5.84
N VAL A 88 16.64 -5.37 4.96
CA VAL A 88 15.18 -5.43 4.68
C VAL A 88 14.84 -6.22 3.41
N LEU A 89 15.82 -6.51 2.54
CA LEU A 89 15.58 -7.24 1.29
C LEU A 89 15.47 -8.76 1.46
N LEU A 90 15.92 -9.33 2.59
CA LEU A 90 16.02 -10.78 2.79
C LEU A 90 14.84 -11.45 3.52
N SER A 91 13.74 -10.74 3.78
CA SER A 91 12.53 -11.33 4.41
C SER A 91 11.29 -11.34 3.51
N ILE A 92 11.38 -10.79 2.29
CA ILE A 92 10.28 -10.81 1.29
C ILE A 92 10.64 -11.70 0.08
N ALA A 93 11.91 -12.07 -0.09
CA ALA A 93 12.39 -12.97 -1.14
C ALA A 93 13.46 -13.96 -0.64
N ALA A 94 13.13 -14.75 0.38
CA ALA A 94 13.98 -15.85 0.86
C ALA A 94 13.73 -17.16 0.08
N THR A 95 14.02 -17.18 -1.23
CA THR A 95 13.87 -18.38 -2.06
C THR A 95 15.05 -19.37 -1.90
N LEU A 96 15.34 -19.82 -0.68
CA LEU A 96 16.24 -20.96 -0.40
C LEU A 96 15.80 -21.66 0.90
N GLY A 97 15.02 -22.74 0.80
CA GLY A 97 14.74 -23.64 1.95
C GLY A 97 13.29 -23.70 2.47
N TYR A 98 12.27 -23.62 1.60
CA TYR A 98 10.83 -23.61 1.96
C TYR A 98 10.29 -24.82 2.77
N GLY A 99 11.11 -25.81 3.12
CA GLY A 99 10.74 -26.86 4.08
C GLY A 99 11.00 -26.51 5.55
N ALA A 100 11.99 -25.66 5.84
CA ALA A 100 12.49 -25.46 7.21
C ALA A 100 11.72 -24.40 8.01
N ASP A 101 11.16 -23.37 7.38
CA ASP A 101 10.45 -22.30 8.11
C ASP A 101 9.06 -22.72 8.63
N ALA A 102 8.46 -23.77 8.07
CA ALA A 102 7.26 -24.39 8.63
C ALA A 102 7.53 -25.18 9.93
N GLU A 103 8.77 -25.61 10.14
CA GLU A 103 9.21 -26.26 11.39
C GLU A 103 9.65 -25.25 12.45
N ARG A 104 10.12 -24.06 12.03
CA ARG A 104 10.70 -23.04 12.92
C ARG A 104 9.68 -22.34 13.81
N TRP A 105 8.48 -22.08 13.32
CA TRP A 105 7.38 -21.47 14.07
C TRP A 105 6.03 -22.02 13.58
N SER A 106 4.96 -21.85 14.35
CA SER A 106 3.60 -22.18 13.92
C SER A 106 2.54 -21.36 14.66
N TYR A 107 1.26 -21.67 14.46
CA TYR A 107 0.15 -21.04 15.18
C TYR A 107 -0.28 -21.79 16.45
N SER A 108 0.37 -22.90 16.84
CA SER A 108 -0.02 -23.66 18.04
C SER A 108 1.14 -24.42 18.72
N GLY A 109 0.86 -25.04 19.87
CA GLY A 109 1.83 -25.89 20.58
C GLY A 109 3.12 -25.16 21.02
N ALA A 110 4.23 -25.88 21.03
CA ALA A 110 5.53 -25.37 21.48
C ALA A 110 6.11 -24.25 20.60
N THR A 111 5.71 -24.18 19.33
CA THR A 111 6.16 -23.20 18.34
C THR A 111 5.13 -22.08 18.08
N GLY A 112 4.07 -22.01 18.88
CA GLY A 112 2.96 -21.07 18.72
C GLY A 112 3.27 -19.61 19.07
N PRO A 113 2.32 -18.67 18.85
CA PRO A 113 2.55 -17.22 18.97
C PRO A 113 3.08 -16.75 20.33
N ALA A 114 2.62 -17.36 21.42
CA ALA A 114 3.10 -17.08 22.77
C ALA A 114 4.56 -17.50 23.03
N LYS A 115 5.21 -18.19 22.08
CA LYS A 115 6.58 -18.69 22.15
C LYS A 115 7.50 -18.14 21.06
N TRP A 116 6.98 -17.51 20.00
CA TRP A 116 7.78 -17.04 18.85
C TRP A 116 9.08 -16.31 19.24
N SER A 117 9.03 -15.37 20.20
CA SER A 117 10.22 -14.63 20.65
C SER A 117 11.29 -15.45 21.37
N THR A 118 11.06 -16.75 21.58
CA THR A 118 11.99 -17.70 22.20
C THR A 118 12.52 -18.75 21.22
N LEU A 119 11.94 -18.82 20.01
CA LEU A 119 12.34 -19.76 18.96
C LEU A 119 13.58 -19.27 18.21
N ASP A 120 13.75 -17.95 18.09
CA ASP A 120 14.94 -17.33 17.54
C ASP A 120 15.24 -15.96 18.18
N LYS A 121 16.52 -15.57 18.24
CA LYS A 121 16.94 -14.24 18.74
C LYS A 121 16.39 -13.09 17.88
N GLY A 122 16.29 -13.29 16.56
CA GLY A 122 15.70 -12.35 15.62
C GLY A 122 14.19 -12.16 15.78
N PHE A 123 13.51 -13.03 16.54
CA PHE A 123 12.06 -12.93 16.80
C PHE A 123 11.76 -12.15 18.10
N ALA A 124 12.76 -11.49 18.70
CA ALA A 124 12.59 -10.73 19.94
C ALA A 124 11.49 -9.65 19.87
N ALA A 125 11.28 -9.03 18.71
CA ALA A 125 10.22 -8.03 18.49
C ALA A 125 8.82 -8.60 18.74
N CYS A 126 8.58 -9.89 18.50
CA CYS A 126 7.29 -10.56 18.78
C CYS A 126 6.86 -10.52 20.26
N LYS A 127 7.76 -10.17 21.19
CA LYS A 127 7.47 -9.98 22.62
C LYS A 127 7.85 -8.58 23.14
N LEU A 128 8.91 -7.97 22.62
CA LEU A 128 9.41 -6.68 23.11
C LEU A 128 8.78 -5.47 22.42
N GLY A 129 8.24 -5.66 21.21
CA GLY A 129 7.59 -4.61 20.43
C GLY A 129 6.36 -4.02 21.13
N GLN A 130 6.16 -2.72 20.96
CA GLN A 130 5.04 -1.96 21.53
C GLN A 130 4.05 -1.46 20.47
N VAL A 131 4.37 -1.66 19.19
CA VAL A 131 3.62 -1.21 18.00
C VAL A 131 3.27 -2.46 17.18
N GLN A 132 2.79 -3.51 17.85
CA GLN A 132 2.58 -4.84 17.28
C GLN A 132 1.18 -5.00 16.64
N SER A 133 1.09 -5.80 15.58
CA SER A 133 -0.16 -6.21 14.89
C SER A 133 -0.42 -7.72 15.08
N PRO A 134 -1.69 -8.18 14.95
CA PRO A 134 -2.90 -7.40 14.69
C PRO A 134 -3.41 -6.71 15.97
N ILE A 135 -4.47 -5.92 15.86
CA ILE A 135 -5.09 -5.22 16.99
C ILE A 135 -6.61 -5.40 17.00
N ASP A 136 -7.20 -5.14 18.17
CA ASP A 136 -8.62 -4.81 18.28
C ASP A 136 -8.79 -3.31 18.08
N ILE A 137 -9.54 -2.93 17.05
CA ILE A 137 -9.75 -1.55 16.62
C ILE A 137 -10.97 -0.98 17.33
N PRO A 138 -10.83 0.02 18.22
CA PRO A 138 -11.98 0.67 18.84
C PRO A 138 -12.57 1.71 17.89
N ASP A 139 -13.60 1.36 17.10
CA ASP A 139 -14.17 2.27 16.10
C ASP A 139 -14.68 3.56 16.77
N GLU A 140 -15.40 3.45 17.88
CA GLU A 140 -15.94 4.62 18.61
C GLU A 140 -14.85 5.60 19.08
N LYS A 141 -13.62 5.10 19.34
CA LYS A 141 -12.49 5.93 19.81
C LYS A 141 -11.53 6.34 18.70
N ALA A 142 -11.63 5.73 17.51
CA ALA A 142 -10.78 6.05 16.38
C ALA A 142 -11.07 7.48 15.87
N ARG A 143 -10.00 8.25 15.70
CA ARG A 143 -10.03 9.66 15.25
C ARG A 143 -10.53 9.74 13.80
N LYS A 144 -11.81 10.09 13.64
CA LYS A 144 -12.45 10.23 12.33
C LYS A 144 -11.94 11.47 11.60
N GLY A 145 -11.61 11.33 10.31
CA GLY A 145 -11.10 12.45 9.51
C GLY A 145 -11.23 12.24 8.00
N ASP A 146 -10.95 13.31 7.26
CA ASP A 146 -10.83 13.30 5.81
C ASP A 146 -9.42 12.81 5.43
N LEU A 147 -9.20 11.50 5.55
CA LEU A 147 -7.91 10.88 5.25
C LEU A 147 -7.66 10.77 3.73
N ALA A 148 -6.39 10.73 3.32
CA ALA A 148 -6.01 10.66 1.92
C ALA A 148 -6.53 9.35 1.23
N PRO A 149 -7.14 9.42 0.04
CA PRO A 149 -7.72 8.24 -0.60
C PRO A 149 -6.64 7.20 -0.96
N LEU A 150 -7.01 5.92 -0.84
CA LEU A 150 -6.22 4.80 -1.34
C LEU A 150 -6.47 4.64 -2.86
N LEU A 151 -5.46 4.94 -3.67
CA LEU A 151 -5.58 4.95 -5.12
C LEU A 151 -4.97 3.68 -5.72
N PHE A 152 -5.84 2.74 -6.06
CA PHE A 152 -5.47 1.41 -6.55
C PHE A 152 -5.18 1.38 -8.06
N ASN A 153 -4.02 0.85 -8.44
CA ASN A 153 -3.66 0.56 -9.83
C ASN A 153 -3.17 -0.89 -9.93
N TYR A 154 -4.08 -1.84 -9.70
CA TYR A 154 -3.79 -3.26 -9.91
C TYR A 154 -4.24 -3.69 -11.31
N LYS A 155 -3.36 -4.47 -11.96
CA LYS A 155 -3.52 -4.97 -13.32
C LYS A 155 -3.68 -6.49 -13.30
N PRO A 156 -4.31 -7.09 -14.33
CA PRO A 156 -4.31 -8.54 -14.49
C PRO A 156 -2.88 -9.12 -14.45
N SER A 157 -2.66 -10.08 -13.55
CA SER A 157 -1.39 -10.81 -13.39
C SER A 157 -1.60 -12.28 -13.76
N PRO A 158 -0.59 -12.99 -14.30
CA PRO A 158 -0.55 -14.45 -14.21
C PRO A 158 -0.73 -14.90 -12.75
N LEU A 159 -1.40 -16.04 -12.54
CA LEU A 159 -1.49 -16.64 -11.22
C LEU A 159 -0.15 -17.31 -10.84
N LYS A 160 0.43 -16.88 -9.73
CA LYS A 160 1.52 -17.55 -9.03
C LYS A 160 1.09 -17.76 -7.58
N ILE A 161 0.83 -19.00 -7.20
CA ILE A 161 0.24 -19.34 -5.90
C ILE A 161 1.10 -20.38 -5.19
N ILE A 162 1.33 -20.18 -3.90
CA ILE A 162 2.13 -21.08 -3.05
C ILE A 162 1.38 -21.34 -1.74
N ASP A 163 1.36 -22.60 -1.30
CA ASP A 163 1.10 -22.95 0.08
C ASP A 163 2.46 -22.88 0.79
N ASN A 164 2.70 -21.84 1.57
CA ASN A 164 4.02 -21.59 2.17
C ASN A 164 4.22 -22.30 3.52
N GLY A 165 3.29 -23.17 3.94
CA GLY A 165 3.30 -23.82 5.25
C GLY A 165 2.54 -23.08 6.34
N HIS A 166 2.31 -21.77 6.18
CA HIS A 166 1.65 -20.87 7.14
C HIS A 166 0.37 -20.21 6.61
N SER A 167 0.26 -20.09 5.29
CA SER A 167 -0.89 -19.55 4.57
C SER A 167 -0.86 -20.03 3.11
N ILE A 168 -1.98 -19.86 2.41
CA ILE A 168 -1.96 -19.71 0.95
C ILE A 168 -1.56 -18.27 0.63
N GLN A 169 -0.58 -18.11 -0.26
CA GLN A 169 -0.02 -16.83 -0.68
C GLN A 169 -0.01 -16.76 -2.22
N VAL A 170 -0.28 -15.57 -2.76
CA VAL A 170 -0.23 -15.27 -4.18
C VAL A 170 0.84 -14.23 -4.43
N ASN A 171 1.87 -14.58 -5.20
CA ASN A 171 2.95 -13.69 -5.58
C ASN A 171 2.54 -12.88 -6.82
N TYR A 172 2.58 -11.55 -6.73
CA TYR A 172 2.06 -10.68 -7.78
C TYR A 172 3.16 -10.28 -8.78
N ALA A 173 2.82 -10.17 -10.06
CA ALA A 173 3.76 -9.65 -11.05
C ALA A 173 4.00 -8.13 -10.85
N PRO A 174 5.24 -7.62 -10.99
CA PRO A 174 5.55 -6.20 -10.81
C PRO A 174 4.73 -5.25 -11.68
N GLY A 175 4.53 -4.01 -11.21
CA GLY A 175 3.84 -2.95 -11.97
C GLY A 175 2.36 -2.77 -11.64
N SER A 176 1.89 -3.42 -10.57
CA SER A 176 0.63 -3.16 -9.88
C SER A 176 0.91 -2.52 -8.53
N PHE A 177 0.19 -1.46 -8.15
CA PHE A 177 0.56 -0.65 -6.99
C PHE A 177 -0.63 0.05 -6.32
N LEU A 178 -0.41 0.41 -5.05
CA LEU A 178 -1.20 1.38 -4.30
C LEU A 178 -0.47 2.74 -4.32
N ASN A 179 -1.20 3.80 -4.63
CA ASN A 179 -0.77 5.17 -4.40
C ASN A 179 -1.44 5.73 -3.15
N TRP A 180 -0.65 6.25 -2.22
CA TRP A 180 -1.11 6.94 -1.00
C TRP A 180 -0.21 8.15 -0.74
N GLU A 181 -0.80 9.32 -0.45
CA GLU A 181 -0.09 10.61 -0.31
C GLU A 181 0.90 10.92 -1.46
N GLY A 182 0.54 10.56 -2.69
CA GLY A 182 1.41 10.76 -3.87
C GLY A 182 2.64 9.84 -3.93
N LYS A 183 2.80 8.92 -2.98
CA LYS A 183 3.86 7.89 -2.95
C LYS A 183 3.31 6.58 -3.47
N ARG A 184 4.14 5.86 -4.23
CA ARG A 184 3.82 4.58 -4.86
C ARG A 184 4.37 3.40 -4.06
N TYR A 185 3.54 2.40 -3.82
CA TYR A 185 3.88 1.16 -3.14
C TYR A 185 3.46 -0.03 -4.03
N GLU A 186 4.44 -0.80 -4.54
CA GLU A 186 4.16 -1.98 -5.39
C GLU A 186 3.44 -3.05 -4.59
N LEU A 187 2.39 -3.66 -5.14
CA LEU A 187 1.81 -4.90 -4.61
C LEU A 187 2.80 -6.04 -4.87
N VAL A 188 3.29 -6.67 -3.81
CA VAL A 188 4.28 -7.76 -3.89
C VAL A 188 3.60 -9.12 -3.81
N GLN A 189 2.71 -9.29 -2.83
CA GLN A 189 1.95 -10.51 -2.61
C GLN A 189 0.66 -10.23 -1.86
N PHE A 190 -0.25 -11.20 -1.84
CA PHE A 190 -1.31 -11.26 -0.84
C PHE A 190 -1.50 -12.67 -0.27
N HIS A 191 -2.00 -12.77 0.95
CA HIS A 191 -2.19 -14.02 1.68
C HIS A 191 -3.41 -13.94 2.62
N PHE A 192 -3.83 -15.06 3.21
CA PHE A 192 -5.15 -15.20 3.86
C PHE A 192 -5.04 -15.73 5.29
N HIS A 193 -5.82 -15.18 6.20
CA HIS A 193 -5.94 -15.70 7.56
C HIS A 193 -7.34 -16.20 7.88
N LYS A 194 -7.41 -17.20 8.76
CA LYS A 194 -8.64 -17.71 9.37
C LYS A 194 -8.43 -17.93 10.87
N PRO A 195 -9.32 -17.36 11.74
CA PRO A 195 -10.23 -16.25 11.45
C PRO A 195 -9.48 -15.00 10.97
N GLY A 196 -10.18 -13.91 10.67
CA GLY A 196 -9.51 -12.62 10.48
C GLY A 196 -8.65 -12.23 11.69
N GLU A 197 -7.47 -11.67 11.43
CA GLU A 197 -6.48 -11.29 12.45
C GLU A 197 -6.90 -10.03 13.22
N GLU A 198 -7.38 -9.01 12.52
CA GLU A 198 -7.97 -7.82 13.15
C GLU A 198 -9.32 -8.09 13.82
N LYS A 199 -9.64 -7.22 14.78
CA LYS A 199 -10.98 -7.07 15.31
C LYS A 199 -11.45 -5.63 15.23
N ILE A 200 -12.76 -5.42 15.23
CA ILE A 200 -13.41 -4.12 15.32
C ILE A 200 -14.40 -4.19 16.48
N ASP A 201 -14.18 -3.37 17.52
CA ASP A 201 -14.92 -3.38 18.78
C ASP A 201 -15.10 -4.79 19.37
N GLY A 202 -14.02 -5.57 19.42
CA GLY A 202 -13.97 -6.93 19.92
C GLY A 202 -14.48 -8.02 18.98
N LYS A 203 -15.10 -7.65 17.85
CA LYS A 203 -15.66 -8.57 16.85
C LYS A 203 -14.62 -8.91 15.80
N GLY A 204 -14.42 -10.20 15.53
CA GLY A 204 -13.61 -10.68 14.41
C GLY A 204 -14.47 -11.12 13.22
N HIS A 205 -13.82 -11.36 12.09
CA HIS A 205 -14.44 -11.81 10.84
C HIS A 205 -14.12 -13.28 10.54
N ASP A 206 -14.86 -13.90 9.62
CA ASP A 206 -14.70 -15.33 9.30
C ASP A 206 -13.28 -15.64 8.77
N MET A 207 -12.74 -14.74 7.96
CA MET A 207 -11.39 -14.75 7.38
C MET A 207 -10.92 -13.30 7.12
N ASP A 208 -9.66 -13.13 6.74
CA ASP A 208 -9.19 -11.92 6.05
C ASP A 208 -8.34 -12.26 4.81
N VAL A 209 -8.01 -11.22 4.04
CA VAL A 209 -6.90 -11.24 3.09
C VAL A 209 -6.02 -10.00 3.30
N GLN A 210 -4.72 -10.22 3.38
CA GLN A 210 -3.69 -9.21 3.63
C GLN A 210 -2.85 -8.99 2.37
N LEU A 211 -2.93 -7.78 1.79
CA LEU A 211 -2.17 -7.37 0.61
C LEU A 211 -0.91 -6.60 1.07
N VAL A 212 0.26 -7.16 0.78
CA VAL A 212 1.57 -6.56 1.13
C VAL A 212 2.05 -5.65 0.01
N HIS A 213 2.33 -4.39 0.35
CA HIS A 213 2.91 -3.42 -0.57
C HIS A 213 4.26 -2.90 -0.07
N GLN A 214 5.20 -2.69 -1.00
CA GLN A 214 6.53 -2.15 -0.72
C GLN A 214 6.74 -0.81 -1.44
N GLY A 215 7.08 0.22 -0.69
CA GLY A 215 7.38 1.56 -1.20
C GLY A 215 8.86 1.94 -1.11
N PRO A 216 9.20 3.22 -1.32
CA PRO A 216 10.56 3.74 -1.18
C PRO A 216 11.16 3.43 0.19
N ASN A 217 12.48 3.22 0.22
CA ASN A 217 13.23 2.85 1.43
C ASN A 217 12.70 1.57 2.11
N ALA A 218 12.15 0.65 1.31
CA ALA A 218 11.55 -0.61 1.76
C ALA A 218 10.40 -0.48 2.77
N LYS A 219 9.77 0.71 2.91
CA LYS A 219 8.61 0.91 3.78
C LYS A 219 7.44 0.04 3.34
N LEU A 220 6.82 -0.63 4.30
CA LEU A 220 5.70 -1.54 4.05
C LEU A 220 4.36 -0.88 4.33
N ILE A 221 3.42 -1.14 3.43
CA ILE A 221 1.98 -1.01 3.69
C ILE A 221 1.40 -2.42 3.75
N MET A 222 0.63 -2.70 4.80
CA MET A 222 -0.30 -3.83 4.83
C MET A 222 -1.72 -3.30 4.61
N LEU A 223 -2.45 -3.91 3.67
CA LEU A 223 -3.87 -3.65 3.47
C LEU A 223 -4.66 -4.92 3.81
N ALA A 224 -5.32 -4.92 4.96
CA ALA A 224 -6.21 -5.99 5.39
C ALA A 224 -7.63 -5.73 4.90
N ILE A 225 -8.25 -6.79 4.38
CA ILE A 225 -9.62 -6.79 3.88
C ILE A 225 -10.34 -7.96 4.54
N GLN A 226 -11.36 -7.64 5.32
CA GLN A 226 -12.14 -8.64 6.05
C GLN A 226 -13.01 -9.44 5.10
N LEU A 227 -13.15 -10.75 5.35
CA LEU A 227 -13.89 -11.69 4.51
C LEU A 227 -14.95 -12.41 5.35
N ASP A 228 -16.23 -12.24 4.99
CA ASP A 228 -17.37 -12.81 5.72
C ASP A 228 -18.22 -13.75 4.84
N ALA A 229 -18.87 -14.72 5.47
CA ALA A 229 -19.78 -15.64 4.81
C ALA A 229 -20.92 -14.93 4.04
N GLY A 230 -21.07 -15.27 2.77
CA GLY A 230 -22.06 -14.70 1.87
C GLY A 230 -21.97 -15.29 0.47
N LYS A 231 -22.01 -14.43 -0.56
CA LYS A 231 -21.85 -14.82 -1.96
C LYS A 231 -20.44 -15.33 -2.27
N GLU A 232 -20.33 -16.29 -3.19
CA GLU A 232 -19.04 -16.77 -3.70
C GLU A 232 -18.21 -15.63 -4.34
N ASN A 233 -16.95 -15.48 -3.91
CA ASN A 233 -16.00 -14.58 -4.55
C ASN A 233 -15.32 -15.29 -5.74
N ARG A 234 -15.45 -14.73 -6.95
CA ARG A 234 -14.94 -15.35 -8.19
C ARG A 234 -13.43 -15.50 -8.24
N LEU A 235 -12.68 -14.54 -7.69
CA LEU A 235 -11.22 -14.61 -7.64
C LEU A 235 -10.79 -15.71 -6.68
N ILE A 236 -11.33 -15.74 -5.45
CA ILE A 236 -10.99 -16.79 -4.46
C ILE A 236 -11.36 -18.18 -4.99
N LYS A 237 -12.43 -18.31 -5.79
CA LYS A 237 -12.74 -19.55 -6.52
C LYS A 237 -11.61 -19.94 -7.47
N ALA A 238 -11.17 -19.02 -8.33
CA ALA A 238 -10.07 -19.26 -9.27
C ALA A 238 -8.74 -19.59 -8.56
N LEU A 239 -8.46 -18.99 -7.39
CA LEU A 239 -7.32 -19.35 -6.56
C LEU A 239 -7.47 -20.77 -6.00
N TRP A 240 -8.62 -21.09 -5.40
CA TRP A 240 -8.86 -22.38 -4.73
C TRP A 240 -8.87 -23.56 -5.72
N ASP A 241 -9.31 -23.34 -6.95
CA ASP A 241 -9.30 -24.34 -8.01
C ASP A 241 -7.89 -24.58 -8.61
N ASN A 242 -6.90 -23.74 -8.24
CA ASN A 242 -5.50 -23.83 -8.66
C ASN A 242 -4.53 -23.96 -7.47
N LEU A 243 -5.01 -24.42 -6.30
CA LEU A 243 -4.17 -24.63 -5.12
C LEU A 243 -2.96 -25.55 -5.42
N PRO A 244 -1.78 -25.23 -4.89
CA PRO A 244 -0.61 -26.10 -5.00
C PRO A 244 -0.86 -27.48 -4.41
N LYS A 245 -0.31 -28.52 -5.05
CA LYS A 245 -0.40 -29.91 -4.58
C LYS A 245 0.61 -30.25 -3.48
N GLU A 246 1.66 -29.45 -3.36
CA GLU A 246 2.80 -29.64 -2.47
C GLU A 246 3.08 -28.32 -1.75
N LYS A 247 3.33 -28.38 -0.43
CA LYS A 247 3.75 -27.19 0.35
C LYS A 247 5.17 -26.77 -0.03
N GLY A 248 5.44 -25.47 0.06
CA GLY A 248 6.73 -24.86 -0.28
C GLY A 248 7.04 -24.78 -1.79
N LYS A 249 6.09 -25.16 -2.65
CA LYS A 249 6.26 -25.20 -4.11
C LYS A 249 5.27 -24.26 -4.79
N GLU A 250 5.78 -23.24 -5.47
CA GLU A 250 4.94 -22.32 -6.25
C GLU A 250 4.32 -23.05 -7.45
N ASN A 251 3.00 -22.89 -7.61
CA ASN A 251 2.24 -23.28 -8.78
C ASN A 251 2.03 -22.04 -9.66
N VAL A 252 2.59 -22.05 -10.87
CA VAL A 252 2.47 -20.96 -11.85
C VAL A 252 1.49 -21.37 -12.94
N VAL A 253 0.38 -20.65 -13.05
CA VAL A 253 -0.71 -20.96 -13.98
C VAL A 253 -0.90 -19.80 -14.96
N GLU A 254 -0.06 -19.75 -16.00
CA GLU A 254 -0.02 -18.64 -16.96
C GLU A 254 -1.35 -18.37 -17.68
N ALA A 255 -2.17 -19.41 -17.90
CA ALA A 255 -3.48 -19.27 -18.53
C ALA A 255 -4.52 -18.58 -17.63
N VAL A 256 -4.34 -18.60 -16.30
CA VAL A 256 -5.24 -17.96 -15.34
C VAL A 256 -4.73 -16.54 -15.08
N LYS A 257 -5.55 -15.55 -15.44
CA LYS A 257 -5.30 -14.15 -15.09
C LYS A 257 -6.18 -13.74 -13.91
N ILE A 258 -5.55 -13.19 -12.89
CA ILE A 258 -6.18 -12.67 -11.67
C ILE A 258 -6.03 -11.15 -11.58
N ASN A 259 -6.95 -10.46 -10.93
CA ASN A 259 -6.78 -9.05 -10.59
C ASN A 259 -7.13 -8.81 -9.11
N ALA A 260 -6.18 -8.29 -8.32
CA ALA A 260 -6.39 -7.97 -6.91
C ALA A 260 -7.51 -6.91 -6.68
N LEU A 261 -7.96 -6.18 -7.71
CA LEU A 261 -9.18 -5.36 -7.62
C LEU A 261 -10.42 -6.18 -7.22
N ASP A 262 -10.49 -7.47 -7.58
CA ASP A 262 -11.61 -8.37 -7.26
C ASP A 262 -11.65 -8.81 -5.78
N LEU A 263 -10.67 -8.37 -4.98
CA LEU A 263 -10.66 -8.46 -3.51
C LEU A 263 -11.12 -7.16 -2.83
N LEU A 264 -11.31 -6.05 -3.56
CA LEU A 264 -11.63 -4.77 -2.94
C LEU A 264 -13.15 -4.60 -2.80
N PRO A 265 -13.68 -4.21 -1.62
CA PRO A 265 -15.07 -3.82 -1.44
C PRO A 265 -15.37 -2.51 -2.21
N ASP A 266 -16.64 -2.27 -2.55
CA ASP A 266 -17.05 -1.02 -3.23
C ASP A 266 -16.71 0.23 -2.40
N ASN A 267 -17.08 0.22 -1.11
CA ASN A 267 -16.67 1.25 -0.16
C ASN A 267 -15.26 0.95 0.39
N LYS A 268 -14.33 1.86 0.13
CA LYS A 268 -12.91 1.74 0.54
C LYS A 268 -12.54 2.60 1.75
N GLY A 269 -13.53 3.00 2.56
CA GLY A 269 -13.32 3.59 3.87
C GLY A 269 -12.52 2.64 4.77
N TYR A 270 -11.63 3.19 5.60
CA TYR A 270 -10.58 2.40 6.27
C TYR A 270 -10.22 2.94 7.66
N TYR A 271 -9.57 2.09 8.44
CA TYR A 271 -8.75 2.46 9.61
C TYR A 271 -7.28 2.53 9.20
N LEU A 272 -6.52 3.42 9.83
CA LEU A 272 -5.09 3.62 9.61
C LEU A 272 -4.36 3.63 10.95
N TYR A 273 -3.35 2.77 11.08
CA TYR A 273 -2.50 2.69 12.27
C TYR A 273 -1.06 2.26 11.95
N ALA A 274 -0.15 2.50 12.89
CA ALA A 274 1.22 1.98 12.84
C ALA A 274 1.29 0.63 13.55
N GLY A 275 1.89 -0.36 12.90
CA GLY A 275 1.88 -1.75 13.34
C GLY A 275 3.14 -2.52 12.96
N SER A 276 3.02 -3.85 13.00
CA SER A 276 4.10 -4.79 12.69
C SER A 276 3.69 -5.80 11.61
N LEU A 277 4.60 -6.68 11.22
CA LEU A 277 4.22 -7.98 10.66
C LEU A 277 3.47 -8.80 11.72
N THR A 278 2.47 -9.58 11.32
CA THR A 278 1.72 -10.49 12.21
C THR A 278 2.36 -11.86 12.35
N THR A 279 3.42 -12.14 11.58
CA THR A 279 4.24 -13.34 11.65
C THR A 279 5.67 -13.00 12.07
N PRO A 280 6.47 -13.96 12.60
CA PRO A 280 7.89 -13.76 12.89
C PRO A 280 8.65 -13.23 11.66
N PRO A 281 9.57 -12.25 11.82
CA PRO A 281 10.14 -11.73 13.07
C PRO A 281 9.29 -10.71 13.84
N CYS A 282 8.06 -10.41 13.40
CA CYS A 282 7.16 -9.40 13.98
C CYS A 282 7.76 -7.97 14.00
N ASN A 283 8.57 -7.64 12.98
CA ASN A 283 9.16 -6.30 12.84
C ASN A 283 8.08 -5.22 12.72
N GLU A 284 8.31 -4.09 13.38
CA GLU A 284 7.43 -2.91 13.39
C GLU A 284 7.62 -2.05 12.13
N GLU A 285 7.23 -0.77 12.17
CA GLU A 285 7.30 0.18 11.05
C GLU A 285 6.41 -0.16 9.83
N VAL A 286 5.43 -1.05 10.00
CA VAL A 286 4.42 -1.35 8.97
C VAL A 286 3.26 -0.36 9.09
N THR A 287 2.88 0.26 7.96
CA THR A 287 1.68 1.11 7.89
C THR A 287 0.48 0.23 7.56
N TRP A 288 -0.50 0.15 8.47
CA TRP A 288 -1.68 -0.69 8.28
C TRP A 288 -2.88 0.12 7.81
N PHE A 289 -3.54 -0.40 6.77
CA PHE A 289 -4.89 -0.02 6.37
C PHE A 289 -5.82 -1.21 6.55
N VAL A 290 -6.93 -1.02 7.25
CA VAL A 290 -7.94 -2.06 7.45
C VAL A 290 -9.24 -1.54 6.85
N LEU A 291 -9.73 -2.17 5.79
CA LEU A 291 -10.97 -1.72 5.14
C LEU A 291 -12.18 -2.01 6.04
N LYS A 292 -13.04 -1.01 6.23
CA LYS A 292 -14.24 -1.10 7.09
C LYS A 292 -15.30 -2.05 6.52
N ALA A 293 -15.38 -2.16 5.20
CA ALA A 293 -16.37 -2.97 4.51
C ALA A 293 -15.79 -4.36 4.20
N PRO A 294 -16.42 -5.46 4.67
CA PRO A 294 -15.98 -6.79 4.33
C PRO A 294 -16.34 -7.15 2.88
N VAL A 295 -15.63 -8.13 2.32
CA VAL A 295 -15.97 -8.77 1.05
C VAL A 295 -16.58 -10.13 1.32
N GLN A 296 -17.64 -10.46 0.58
CA GLN A 296 -18.32 -11.74 0.74
C GLN A 296 -17.53 -12.90 0.13
N VAL A 297 -17.50 -14.02 0.84
CA VAL A 297 -16.99 -15.33 0.38
C VAL A 297 -18.00 -16.42 0.72
N SER A 298 -18.10 -17.49 -0.08
CA SER A 298 -19.05 -18.56 0.25
C SER A 298 -18.59 -19.40 1.43
N ALA A 299 -19.53 -19.99 2.17
CA ALA A 299 -19.23 -20.93 3.25
C ALA A 299 -18.33 -22.09 2.79
N ASP A 300 -18.49 -22.56 1.55
CA ASP A 300 -17.63 -23.57 0.94
C ASP A 300 -16.20 -23.06 0.70
N GLN A 301 -16.01 -21.79 0.36
CA GLN A 301 -14.67 -21.18 0.21
C GLN A 301 -13.96 -21.08 1.56
N ILE A 302 -14.68 -20.67 2.61
CA ILE A 302 -14.17 -20.65 4.00
C ILE A 302 -13.82 -22.07 4.43
N ALA A 303 -14.70 -23.05 4.18
CA ALA A 303 -14.49 -24.45 4.55
C ALA A 303 -13.33 -25.11 3.77
N ARG A 304 -13.12 -24.75 2.49
CA ARG A 304 -11.96 -25.21 1.71
C ARG A 304 -10.65 -24.68 2.31
N PHE A 305 -10.59 -23.41 2.70
CA PHE A 305 -9.41 -22.86 3.38
C PHE A 305 -9.20 -23.48 4.77
N ALA A 306 -10.27 -23.62 5.57
CA ALA A 306 -10.24 -24.18 6.91
C ALA A 306 -9.71 -25.63 7.00
N LYS A 307 -9.82 -26.41 5.91
CA LYS A 307 -9.22 -27.75 5.80
C LYS A 307 -7.69 -27.74 5.71
N LEU A 308 -7.11 -26.66 5.22
CA LEU A 308 -5.66 -26.45 5.13
C LEU A 308 -5.14 -25.70 6.34
N TYR A 309 -5.86 -24.64 6.72
CA TYR A 309 -5.53 -23.69 7.78
C TYR A 309 -6.78 -23.43 8.64
N PRO A 310 -7.07 -24.29 9.64
CA PRO A 310 -8.22 -24.10 10.52
C PRO A 310 -8.07 -22.88 11.44
N MET A 311 -6.81 -22.54 11.75
CA MET A 311 -6.38 -21.50 12.67
C MET A 311 -4.96 -21.04 12.27
N ASN A 312 -4.84 -19.92 11.55
CA ASN A 312 -3.56 -19.33 11.15
C ASN A 312 -3.47 -17.81 11.41
N ALA A 313 -4.12 -17.34 12.47
CA ALA A 313 -4.16 -15.95 12.89
C ALA A 313 -3.43 -15.75 14.24
N ARG A 314 -2.58 -14.72 14.34
CA ARG A 314 -1.96 -14.26 15.59
C ARG A 314 -3.04 -13.65 16.48
N PRO A 315 -3.01 -13.86 17.81
CA PRO A 315 -3.88 -13.12 18.73
C PRO A 315 -3.67 -11.61 18.62
N VAL A 316 -4.73 -10.82 18.81
CA VAL A 316 -4.63 -9.35 18.90
C VAL A 316 -3.65 -8.91 19.97
N GLN A 317 -2.90 -7.86 19.66
CA GLN A 317 -1.84 -7.29 20.49
C GLN A 317 -2.34 -6.03 21.22
N PRO A 318 -1.76 -5.65 22.37
CA PRO A 318 -2.15 -4.44 23.09
C PRO A 318 -2.07 -3.19 22.22
N LEU A 319 -3.09 -2.33 22.30
CA LEU A 319 -3.11 -1.06 21.55
C LEU A 319 -1.96 -0.14 21.98
N ASN A 320 -1.63 -0.12 23.28
CA ASN A 320 -0.70 0.83 23.90
C ASN A 320 -1.09 2.29 23.55
N ASP A 321 -0.13 3.20 23.43
CA ASP A 321 -0.37 4.63 23.18
C ASP A 321 -0.68 4.97 21.71
N ARG A 322 -1.09 3.98 20.89
CA ARG A 322 -1.34 4.18 19.45
C ARG A 322 -2.66 4.90 19.19
N ASP A 323 -2.58 6.05 18.54
CA ASP A 323 -3.74 6.69 17.93
C ASP A 323 -4.18 5.93 16.67
N ILE A 324 -5.46 5.61 16.59
CA ILE A 324 -6.09 4.98 15.43
C ILE A 324 -6.86 6.06 14.66
N GLN A 325 -6.51 6.27 13.41
CA GLN A 325 -7.27 7.14 12.51
C GLN A 325 -8.29 6.31 11.73
N ALA A 326 -9.41 6.92 11.35
CA ALA A 326 -10.33 6.32 10.40
C ALA A 326 -10.85 7.36 9.42
N THR A 327 -11.20 6.92 8.21
CA THR A 327 -12.05 7.75 7.34
C THR A 327 -13.35 8.09 8.06
N ARG A 328 -14.07 9.09 7.58
CA ARG A 328 -15.50 9.21 7.88
C ARG A 328 -16.27 7.97 7.36
#